data_AF-A0A973CQK6-F1
#
_entry.id   AF-A0A973CQK6-F1
#
_cell.length_a   1.000
_cell.length_b   1.000
_cell.length_c   1.000
_cell.angle_alpha   90.00
_cell.angle_beta   90.00
_cell.angle_gamma   90.00
#
_symmetry.space_group_name_H-M   'P 1'
#
loop_
_entity.id
_entity.type
_entity.pdbx_description
1 polymer ?
#
loop_
_entity_poly.entity_id
_entity_poly.type
_entity_poly.pdbx_seq_one_letter_code
_entity_poly.pdbx_strand_id
1 'polypeptide(L)'
;MQAVSIGEIPAVLKCPEGEGPWPLVIWLTGFSSDKESCFEYLEKLAGAGFIGLSIDPWQHGERMLADRDELCTRILSNIRRYFWPILANTGKEIPQVINW
;
A
#
# COMPACT_ATOMS: atom_id res chain seq x y z
N MET A 1 5.08 -13.80 4.41
CA MET A 1 4.66 -12.69 3.54
C MET A 1 4.87 -13.10 2.10
N GLN A 2 4.01 -12.66 1.17
CA GLN A 2 4.19 -12.89 -0.26
C GLN A 2 4.17 -11.56 -1.00
N ALA A 3 5.21 -11.28 -1.79
CA ALA A 3 5.22 -10.16 -2.71
C ALA A 3 4.39 -10.51 -3.95
N VAL A 4 3.54 -9.58 -4.40
CA VAL A 4 2.74 -9.68 -5.61
C VAL A 4 2.67 -8.35 -6.33
N SER A 5 2.26 -8.38 -7.60
CA SER A 5 1.99 -7.19 -8.39
C SER A 5 0.54 -7.22 -8.85
N ILE A 6 -0.20 -6.14 -8.59
CA ILE A 6 -1.58 -5.98 -9.03
C ILE A 6 -1.60 -5.03 -10.22
N GLY A 7 -1.46 -5.58 -11.43
CA GLY A 7 -1.02 -4.80 -12.58
C GLY A 7 0.36 -4.18 -12.28
N GLU A 8 0.47 -2.86 -12.39
CA GLU A 8 1.70 -2.11 -12.10
C GLU A 8 1.83 -1.65 -10.64
N ILE A 9 0.99 -2.15 -9.72
CA ILE A 9 0.99 -1.76 -8.31
C ILE A 9 1.75 -2.81 -7.50
N PRO A 10 2.94 -2.51 -6.95
CA PRO A 10 3.65 -3.40 -6.05
C PRO A 10 2.84 -3.60 -4.76
N ALA A 11 2.75 -4.85 -4.32
CA ALA A 11 1.95 -5.22 -3.17
C ALA A 11 2.57 -6.38 -2.39
N VAL A 12 2.16 -6.50 -1.14
CA VAL A 12 2.53 -7.59 -0.23
C VAL A 12 1.27 -8.09 0.44
N LEU A 13 1.10 -9.41 0.45
CA LEU A 13 -0.05 -10.05 1.06
C LEU A 13 0.35 -11.11 2.07
N LYS A 14 -0.56 -11.33 3.02
CA LYS A 14 -0.52 -12.44 3.96
C LYS A 14 -1.92 -13.01 4.09
N CYS A 15 -2.07 -14.27 3.72
CA CYS A 15 -3.29 -15.04 3.96
C CYS A 15 -3.28 -15.67 5.36
N PRO A 16 -4.46 -15.88 5.96
CA PRO A 16 -4.63 -16.80 7.10
C PRO A 16 -4.20 -18.23 6.75
N GLU A 17 -4.02 -19.05 7.78
CA GLU A 17 -3.87 -20.51 7.61
C GLU A 17 -5.24 -21.19 7.41
N GLY A 18 -5.27 -22.31 6.70
CA GLY A 18 -6.48 -23.09 6.43
C GLY A 18 -7.08 -22.86 5.05
N GLU A 19 -8.36 -23.20 4.89
CA GLU A 19 -9.12 -23.00 3.65
C GLU A 19 -10.05 -21.79 3.77
N GLY A 20 -10.18 -21.05 2.66
CA GLY A 20 -11.00 -19.83 2.56
C GLY A 20 -12.48 -20.10 2.19
N PRO A 21 -13.26 -19.05 1.86
CA PRO A 21 -12.84 -17.66 1.62
C PRO A 21 -12.63 -16.85 2.90
N TRP A 22 -11.76 -15.83 2.81
CA TRP A 22 -11.48 -14.90 3.91
C TRP A 22 -11.82 -13.46 3.53
N PRO A 23 -12.24 -12.63 4.49
CA PRO A 23 -12.39 -11.20 4.28
C PRO A 23 -11.02 -10.54 3.99
N LEU A 24 -11.00 -9.60 3.04
CA LEU A 24 -9.81 -8.81 2.68
C LEU A 24 -9.76 -7.49 3.46
N VAL A 25 -8.58 -7.16 3.98
CA VAL A 25 -8.24 -5.84 4.53
C VAL A 25 -7.08 -5.25 3.75
N ILE A 26 -7.32 -4.11 3.10
CA ILE A 26 -6.29 -3.29 2.45
C ILE A 26 -5.75 -2.31 3.49
N TRP A 27 -4.52 -2.55 3.97
CA TRP A 27 -3.86 -1.75 4.99
C TRP A 27 -2.79 -0.85 4.35
N LEU A 28 -3.05 0.46 4.32
CA LEU A 28 -2.15 1.42 3.67
C LEU A 28 -1.08 1.93 4.64
N THR A 29 0.12 2.10 4.10
CA THR A 29 1.24 2.69 4.83
C THR A 29 1.05 4.19 5.08
N GLY A 30 1.82 4.71 6.04
CA GLY A 30 1.92 6.14 6.31
C GLY A 30 2.71 6.90 5.24
N PHE A 31 2.63 8.23 5.31
CA PHE A 31 3.33 9.10 4.37
C PHE A 31 4.84 8.82 4.36
N SER A 32 5.44 8.81 3.16
CA SER A 32 6.86 8.57 2.89
C SER A 32 7.39 7.17 3.19
N SER A 33 6.52 6.22 3.52
CA SER A 33 6.87 4.83 3.80
C SER A 33 6.48 3.91 2.62
N ASP A 34 6.47 2.60 2.86
CA ASP A 34 6.31 1.54 1.86
C ASP A 34 5.37 0.43 2.36
N LYS A 35 4.99 -0.48 1.47
CA LYS A 35 4.15 -1.63 1.80
C LYS A 35 4.80 -2.58 2.82
N GLU A 36 6.13 -2.72 2.81
CA GLU A 36 6.89 -3.57 3.72
C GLU A 36 6.76 -3.14 5.19
N SER A 37 6.67 -1.83 5.45
CA SER A 37 6.44 -1.28 6.80
C SER A 37 5.15 -1.78 7.46
N CYS A 38 4.23 -2.36 6.68
CA CYS A 38 2.96 -2.87 7.18
C CYS A 38 3.03 -4.34 7.64
N PHE A 39 4.17 -5.03 7.51
CA PHE A 39 4.27 -6.48 7.73
C PHE A 39 3.70 -6.96 9.07
N GLU A 40 4.04 -6.30 10.16
CA GLU A 40 3.52 -6.67 11.50
C GLU A 40 1.99 -6.59 11.57
N TYR A 41 1.38 -5.60 10.90
CA TYR A 41 -0.07 -5.47 10.85
C TYR A 41 -0.70 -6.56 9.98
N LEU A 42 -0.09 -6.89 8.84
CA LEU A 42 -0.58 -7.95 7.96
C LEU A 42 -0.51 -9.33 8.63
N GLU A 43 0.52 -9.58 9.44
CA GLU A 43 0.61 -10.79 10.26
C GLU A 43 -0.51 -10.88 11.30
N LYS A 44 -0.80 -9.78 12.01
CA LYS A 44 -1.92 -9.71 12.96
C LYS A 44 -3.27 -9.93 12.28
N LEU A 45 -3.47 -9.34 11.10
CA LEU A 45 -4.69 -9.51 10.29
C LEU A 45 -4.88 -10.97 9.87
N ALA A 46 -3.81 -11.61 9.37
CA ALA A 46 -3.84 -13.02 9.00
C ALA A 46 -4.11 -13.95 10.18
N GLY A 47 -3.49 -13.68 11.34
CA GLY A 47 -3.78 -14.40 12.58
C GLY A 47 -5.21 -14.22 13.07
N ALA A 48 -5.88 -13.13 12.69
CA ALA A 48 -7.29 -12.87 12.99
C ALA A 48 -8.27 -13.37 11.91
N GLY A 49 -7.79 -14.08 10.88
CA GLY A 49 -8.64 -14.66 9.83
C GLY A 49 -8.95 -13.72 8.66
N PHE A 50 -8.20 -12.62 8.49
CA PHE A 50 -8.30 -11.71 7.36
C PHE A 50 -7.14 -11.91 6.38
N ILE A 51 -7.38 -11.78 5.08
CA ILE A 51 -6.28 -11.51 4.15
C ILE A 51 -5.79 -10.09 4.43
N GLY A 52 -4.54 -9.95 4.84
CA GLY A 52 -3.87 -8.66 4.93
C GLY A 52 -3.19 -8.36 3.60
N LEU A 53 -3.50 -7.20 3.00
CA LEU A 53 -2.85 -6.70 1.79
C LEU A 53 -2.34 -5.28 2.04
N SER A 54 -1.10 -5.00 1.67
CA SER A 54 -0.57 -3.63 1.58
C SER A 54 -0.02 -3.39 0.19
N ILE A 55 -0.22 -2.18 -0.33
CA ILE A 55 0.27 -1.75 -1.64
C ILE A 55 1.24 -0.60 -1.44
N ASP A 56 2.15 -0.38 -2.39
CA ASP A 56 2.89 0.87 -2.47
C ASP A 56 1.96 1.96 -3.07
N PRO A 57 1.56 2.99 -2.27
CA PRO A 57 0.77 4.09 -2.80
C PRO A 57 1.49 4.81 -3.95
N TRP A 58 0.75 5.62 -4.71
CA TRP A 58 1.36 6.43 -5.76
C TRP A 58 2.56 7.25 -5.21
N GLN A 59 3.71 7.18 -5.88
CA GLN A 59 4.97 7.83 -5.47
C GLN A 59 5.52 7.42 -4.08
N HIS A 60 5.21 6.22 -3.59
CA HIS A 60 5.73 5.65 -2.35
C HIS A 60 6.40 4.30 -2.60
N GLY A 61 7.19 3.81 -1.63
CA GLY A 61 7.94 2.56 -1.74
C GLY A 61 8.69 2.41 -3.06
N GLU A 62 8.47 1.28 -3.75
CA GLU A 62 9.12 0.97 -5.04
C GLU A 62 8.72 1.92 -6.18
N ARG A 63 7.67 2.72 -5.98
CA ARG A 63 7.13 3.68 -6.96
C ARG A 63 7.69 5.09 -6.77
N MET A 64 8.61 5.28 -5.82
CA MET A 64 9.25 6.58 -5.60
C MET A 64 10.07 7.01 -6.82
N LEU A 65 9.97 8.30 -7.16
CA LEU A 65 10.74 8.92 -8.25
C LEU A 65 12.02 9.62 -7.76
N ALA A 66 12.12 9.80 -6.45
CA ALA A 66 13.20 10.49 -5.77
C ALA A 66 13.31 9.91 -4.34
N ASP A 67 14.37 10.27 -3.63
CA ASP A 67 14.49 9.86 -2.23
C ASP A 67 13.43 10.51 -1.32
N ARG A 68 13.37 10.01 -0.09
CA ARG A 68 12.40 10.43 0.92
C ARG A 68 12.52 11.92 1.27
N ASP A 69 13.73 12.46 1.34
CA ASP A 69 13.96 13.84 1.76
C ASP A 69 13.51 14.80 0.65
N GLU A 70 13.76 14.47 -0.60
CA GLU A 70 13.25 15.22 -1.75
C GLU A 70 11.72 15.16 -1.82
N LEU A 71 11.12 13.97 -1.63
CA LEU A 71 9.66 13.81 -1.58
C LEU A 71 9.04 14.71 -0.50
N CYS A 72 9.59 14.67 0.72
CA CYS A 72 9.11 15.47 1.85
C CYS A 72 9.25 16.96 1.55
N THR A 73 10.43 17.40 1.07
CA THR A 73 10.70 18.80 0.71
C THR A 73 9.73 19.29 -0.35
N ARG A 74 9.52 18.51 -1.42
CA ARG A 74 8.56 18.83 -2.48
C ARG A 74 7.16 18.97 -1.93
N ILE A 75 6.68 18.01 -1.15
CA ILE A 75 5.31 18.04 -0.61
C ILE A 75 5.08 19.20 0.35
N LEU A 76 6.03 19.46 1.26
CA LEU A 76 5.92 20.56 2.22
C LEU A 76 5.95 21.93 1.52
N SER A 77 6.61 22.05 0.37
CA SER A 77 6.59 23.29 -0.42
C SER A 77 5.19 23.65 -0.94
N ASN A 78 4.35 22.65 -1.26
CA ASN A 78 2.97 22.85 -1.69
C ASN A 78 2.14 21.56 -1.63
N ILE A 79 1.50 21.31 -0.47
CA ILE A 79 0.73 20.09 -0.21
C ILE A 79 -0.39 19.90 -1.24
N ARG A 80 -1.08 20.97 -1.65
CA ARG A 80 -2.20 20.88 -2.60
C ARG A 80 -1.73 20.45 -3.99
N ARG A 81 -0.56 20.93 -4.41
CA ARG A 81 0.01 20.61 -5.71
C ARG A 81 0.61 19.20 -5.76
N TYR A 82 1.18 18.72 -4.66
CA TYR A 82 1.98 17.48 -4.69
C TYR A 82 1.39 16.32 -3.89
N PHE A 83 0.82 16.54 -2.71
CA PHE A 83 0.31 15.45 -1.88
C PHE A 83 -1.12 15.04 -2.25
N TRP A 84 -2.01 15.99 -2.54
CA TRP A 84 -3.38 15.64 -2.91
C TRP A 84 -3.49 14.79 -4.19
N PRO A 85 -2.71 15.05 -5.25
CA PRO A 85 -2.70 14.16 -6.41
C PRO A 85 -2.23 12.74 -6.08
N ILE A 86 -1.28 12.57 -5.14
CA ILE A 86 -0.86 11.24 -4.67
C ILE A 86 -2.05 10.50 -4.07
N LEU A 87 -2.75 11.11 -3.12
CA LEU A 87 -3.94 10.50 -2.50
C LEU A 87 -5.03 10.18 -3.53
N ALA A 88 -5.29 11.11 -4.45
CA ALA A 88 -6.30 10.94 -5.49
C ALA A 88 -5.96 9.80 -6.45
N ASN A 89 -4.69 9.67 -6.88
CA ASN A 89 -4.28 8.59 -7.77
C ASN A 89 -4.26 7.25 -7.06
N THR A 90 -3.76 7.16 -5.82
CA THR A 90 -3.88 5.94 -5.00
C THR A 90 -5.34 5.52 -4.85
N GLY A 91 -6.26 6.46 -4.59
CA GLY A 91 -7.69 6.18 -4.49
C GLY A 91 -8.31 5.63 -5.78
N LYS A 92 -7.88 6.13 -6.94
CA LYS A 92 -8.33 5.63 -8.27
C LYS A 92 -7.87 4.20 -8.55
N GLU A 93 -6.79 3.76 -7.93
CA GLU A 93 -6.24 2.42 -8.11
C GLU A 93 -6.94 1.35 -7.25
N ILE A 94 -7.62 1.74 -6.16
CA ILE A 94 -8.27 0.81 -5.25
C ILE A 94 -9.28 -0.14 -5.93
N PRO A 95 -10.13 0.30 -6.89
CA PRO A 95 -11.00 -0.64 -7.61
C PRO A 95 -10.24 -1.74 -8.36
N GLN A 96 -9.04 -1.46 -8.90
CA GLN A 96 -8.20 -2.48 -9.53
C GLN A 96 -7.64 -3.46 -8.50
N VAL A 97 -7.30 -2.97 -7.31
CA VAL A 97 -6.81 -3.79 -6.18
C VAL A 97 -7.88 -4.76 -5.68
N ILE A 98 -9.15 -4.30 -5.62
CA ILE A 98 -10.27 -5.13 -5.14
C ILE A 98 -10.71 -6.17 -6.17
N ASN A 99 -10.57 -5.88 -7.47
CA ASN A 99 -11.01 -6.75 -8.56
C ASN A 99 -9.91 -7.72 -9.06
N TRP A 100 -8.73 -7.70 -8.45
CA TRP A 100 -7.63 -8.62 -8.73
C TRP A 100 -7.94 -10.02 -8.19
#